data_AF-A0A9W9T3L3-F1
#
_entry.id   AF-A0A9W9T3L3-F1
#
_cell.length_a   1.000
_cell.length_b   1.000
_cell.length_c   1.000
_cell.angle_alpha   90.00
_cell.angle_beta   90.00
_cell.angle_gamma   90.00
#
_symmetry.space_group_name_H-M   'P 1'
#
loop_
_entity.id
_entity.type
_entity.pdbx_description
1 polymer ?
#
loop_
_entity_poly.entity_id
_entity_poly.type
_entity_poly.pdbx_seq_one_letter_code
_entity_poly.pdbx_strand_id
1 'polypeptide(L)'
;MAEGAAKRGASPTQAISPPPLRRKVETTVTKKSAANFFTPASQKKPESITWRVIGTSVIIGKQITGKAVPPTEKLRRIAGFDLDSTLIKTKSGNVFPKSATDWQWWNTKVPGRLKELNAEGFQVVIFSNQKKISVQKDIKGGRSDSKSLSNFKEKMTAVMTELDFPVSVYAATTDPEYRKPRIGMWREFLEDYDLDVAGVDLPASVFVGDAAGRPGDHSAVDRGLATNIGMPFKTPEEFFLGQITEPATMGFDPKSFVKSDLEEPAKPFARKHPLELVIFCGSPGAGKSTFYWNHLEPLGYERVNQDLLKTRPKCLKVAREHLEAKKSVAVDNTNADPETRAHWTSLAKELKIPIRCVQFISTPDLCRHNNAVRASNKELNPESRTSLPGIAFGDFGRRFRPPTLDEGFDDIIPVEFQFHGSEEAKGLWGQYWV
;
A
#
# COMPACT_ATOMS: atom_id res chain seq x y z
N MET A 1 -43.50 37.13 84.45
CA MET A 1 -42.65 36.03 84.98
C MET A 1 -42.14 35.27 83.76
N ALA A 2 -40.85 35.20 83.42
CA ALA A 2 -39.62 35.70 84.02
C ALA A 2 -38.68 36.10 82.86
N GLU A 3 -37.88 37.15 83.11
CA GLU A 3 -36.51 37.46 82.64
C GLU A 3 -36.12 37.15 81.17
N GLY A 4 -35.62 38.07 80.34
CA GLY A 4 -34.95 39.34 80.60
C GLY A 4 -33.46 39.27 80.21
N ALA A 5 -33.11 39.78 79.02
CA ALA A 5 -31.83 40.39 78.60
C ALA A 5 -31.69 40.30 77.07
N ALA A 6 -31.09 41.19 76.29
CA ALA A 6 -30.83 42.63 76.30
C ALA A 6 -30.09 42.92 74.98
N LYS A 7 -30.48 43.98 74.24
CA LYS A 7 -29.86 44.39 72.96
C LYS A 7 -28.41 44.91 73.12
N ARG A 8 -27.54 44.64 72.15
CA ARG A 8 -26.45 45.49 71.60
C ARG A 8 -26.13 44.98 70.17
N GLY A 9 -25.84 45.73 69.11
CA GLY A 9 -25.74 47.16 68.78
C GLY A 9 -25.26 47.24 67.31
N ALA A 10 -25.74 48.20 66.51
CA ALA A 10 -25.28 48.42 65.12
C ALA A 10 -23.96 49.23 65.12
N SER A 11 -22.94 48.85 64.34
CA SER A 11 -22.53 49.43 63.04
C SER A 11 -20.98 49.34 62.94
N PRO A 12 -20.29 49.70 61.83
CA PRO A 12 -20.55 49.56 60.40
C PRO A 12 -19.32 48.96 59.65
N THR A 13 -19.31 49.03 58.31
CA THR A 13 -18.18 48.80 57.37
C THR A 13 -17.87 47.37 56.94
N GLN A 14 -18.38 46.99 55.75
CA GLN A 14 -17.51 46.66 54.62
C GLN A 14 -18.32 46.68 53.32
N ALA A 15 -17.76 47.34 52.30
CA ALA A 15 -18.36 47.60 51.02
C ALA A 15 -18.57 46.29 50.23
N ILE A 16 -19.76 46.13 49.68
CA ILE A 16 -20.08 45.09 48.70
C ILE A 16 -19.27 45.38 47.43
N SER A 17 -18.36 44.48 47.07
CA SER A 17 -17.58 44.59 45.84
C SER A 17 -18.48 44.48 44.60
N PRO A 18 -18.32 45.31 43.57
CA PRO A 18 -19.10 45.19 42.34
C PRO A 18 -18.72 43.90 41.57
N PRO A 19 -19.65 43.32 40.80
CA PRO A 19 -19.39 42.11 40.02
C PRO A 19 -18.30 42.35 38.98
N PRO A 20 -17.48 41.32 38.65
CA PRO A 20 -16.36 41.48 37.73
C PRO A 20 -16.84 41.89 36.33
N LEU A 21 -16.21 42.92 35.78
CA LEU A 21 -16.41 43.39 34.40
C LEU A 21 -16.19 42.23 33.42
N ARG A 22 -17.18 42.00 32.54
CA ARG A 22 -17.11 41.00 31.46
C ARG A 22 -15.82 41.21 30.66
N ARG A 23 -14.92 40.23 30.68
CA ARG A 23 -13.81 40.12 29.72
C ARG A 23 -14.41 40.13 28.32
N LYS A 24 -14.09 41.14 27.51
CA LYS A 24 -14.30 41.07 26.05
C LYS A 24 -13.43 39.94 25.52
N VAL A 25 -14.07 38.86 25.10
CA VAL A 25 -13.44 37.85 24.26
C VAL A 25 -13.32 38.48 22.87
N GLU A 26 -12.12 38.87 22.47
CA GLU A 26 -11.86 39.22 21.08
C GLU A 26 -11.93 37.93 20.25
N THR A 27 -13.05 37.76 19.56
CA THR A 27 -13.24 36.71 18.57
C THR A 27 -12.27 36.95 17.41
N THR A 28 -11.30 36.05 17.24
CA THR A 28 -10.39 36.01 16.09
C THR A 28 -11.11 35.44 14.86
N VAL A 29 -12.27 36.01 14.53
CA VAL A 29 -12.99 35.72 13.28
C VAL A 29 -12.62 36.84 12.33
N THR A 30 -11.76 36.55 11.35
CA THR A 30 -11.46 37.50 10.27
C THR A 30 -12.77 37.95 9.63
N LYS A 31 -12.89 39.25 9.29
CA LYS A 31 -14.11 39.83 8.65
C LYS A 31 -14.62 38.99 7.45
N LYS A 32 -13.72 38.29 6.76
CA LYS A 32 -14.01 37.37 5.65
C LYS A 32 -14.79 36.11 6.08
N SER A 33 -14.52 35.58 7.27
CA SER A 33 -15.16 34.38 7.82
C SER A 33 -16.56 34.66 8.37
N ALA A 34 -16.78 35.85 8.94
CA ALA A 34 -18.12 36.30 9.33
C ALA A 34 -19.00 36.58 8.10
N ALA A 35 -18.46 37.17 7.04
CA ALA A 35 -19.18 37.43 5.78
C ALA A 35 -19.64 36.15 5.06
N ASN A 36 -18.84 35.08 5.13
CA ASN A 36 -19.20 33.76 4.57
C ASN A 36 -20.31 33.03 5.36
N PHE A 37 -20.57 33.41 6.61
CA PHE A 37 -21.58 32.78 7.46
C PHE A 37 -23.00 33.30 7.17
N PHE A 38 -23.11 34.54 6.70
CA PHE A 38 -24.37 35.21 6.37
C PHE A 38 -24.70 35.20 4.86
N THR A 39 -23.86 34.58 4.02
CA THR A 39 -24.13 34.51 2.59
C THR A 39 -25.18 33.44 2.29
N PRO A 40 -26.32 33.78 1.65
CA PRO A 40 -27.31 32.81 1.21
C PRO A 40 -26.66 31.71 0.35
N ALA A 41 -27.18 30.48 0.41
CA ALA A 41 -26.64 29.36 -0.38
C ALA A 41 -26.59 29.67 -1.89
N SER A 42 -27.44 30.56 -2.39
CA SER A 42 -27.46 31.06 -3.77
C SER A 42 -26.32 32.02 -4.14
N GLN A 43 -25.60 32.56 -3.15
CA GLN A 43 -24.48 33.51 -3.32
C GLN A 43 -23.12 32.92 -2.92
N LYS A 44 -23.08 31.68 -2.39
CA LYS A 44 -21.81 30.97 -2.20
C LYS A 44 -21.22 30.68 -3.58
N LYS A 45 -19.97 31.08 -3.80
CA LYS A 45 -19.24 30.67 -5.01
C LYS A 45 -19.32 29.14 -5.10
N PRO A 46 -19.59 28.56 -6.29
CA PRO A 46 -19.60 27.10 -6.45
C PRO A 46 -18.29 26.54 -5.90
N GLU A 47 -18.39 25.40 -5.20
CA GLU A 47 -17.21 24.71 -4.67
C GLU A 47 -16.22 24.51 -5.80
N SER A 48 -15.02 25.08 -5.65
CA SER A 48 -14.00 25.04 -6.69
C SER A 48 -13.42 23.64 -6.91
N ILE A 49 -13.79 22.67 -6.06
CA ILE A 49 -13.25 21.32 -6.06
C ILE A 49 -14.40 20.33 -5.96
N THR A 50 -14.45 19.37 -6.87
CA THR A 50 -15.36 18.22 -6.77
C THR A 50 -14.66 17.04 -6.11
N TRP A 51 -15.41 16.33 -5.27
CA TRP A 51 -14.92 15.16 -4.55
C TRP A 51 -15.67 13.90 -4.98
N ARG A 52 -14.94 12.86 -5.37
CA ARG A 52 -15.46 11.51 -5.67
C ARG A 52 -14.73 10.49 -4.81
N VAL A 53 -15.42 9.46 -4.36
CA VAL A 53 -14.82 8.33 -3.64
C VAL A 53 -15.26 7.04 -4.32
N ILE A 54 -14.30 6.17 -4.67
CA ILE A 54 -14.59 4.89 -5.31
C ILE A 54 -14.49 3.79 -4.26
N GLY A 55 -15.66 3.26 -3.87
CA GLY A 55 -15.80 2.30 -2.79
C GLY A 55 -15.16 2.82 -1.50
N THR A 56 -14.14 2.09 -1.01
CA THR A 56 -13.32 2.51 0.13
C THR A 56 -11.85 2.68 -0.24
N SER A 57 -11.53 2.76 -1.55
CA SER A 57 -10.19 2.46 -2.05
C SER A 57 -9.43 3.67 -2.56
N VAL A 58 -10.11 4.67 -3.13
CA VAL A 58 -9.49 5.90 -3.61
C VAL A 58 -10.41 7.10 -3.41
N ILE A 59 -9.82 8.22 -3.00
CA ILE A 59 -10.44 9.54 -2.91
C ILE A 59 -9.90 10.39 -4.05
N ILE A 60 -10.80 11.04 -4.79
CA ILE A 60 -10.46 11.86 -5.95
C ILE A 60 -10.98 13.28 -5.69
N GLY A 61 -10.10 14.26 -5.79
CA GLY A 61 -10.42 15.69 -5.71
C GLY A 61 -9.99 16.38 -7.00
N LYS A 62 -10.89 17.07 -7.69
CA LYS A 62 -10.55 17.80 -8.92
C LYS A 62 -10.91 19.27 -8.80
N GLN A 63 -9.94 20.15 -9.03
CA GLN A 63 -10.21 21.58 -9.09
C GLN A 63 -10.85 21.93 -10.43
N ILE A 64 -12.08 22.44 -10.37
CA ILE A 64 -12.78 22.97 -11.53
C ILE A 64 -12.41 24.45 -11.64
N THR A 65 -11.62 24.76 -12.67
CA THR A 65 -11.51 26.14 -13.15
C THR A 65 -12.33 26.23 -14.43
N GLY A 66 -13.23 27.21 -14.55
CA GLY A 66 -14.19 27.36 -15.66
C GLY A 66 -13.61 27.59 -17.06
N LYS A 67 -12.33 27.30 -17.29
CA LYS A 67 -11.73 27.19 -18.61
C LYS A 67 -11.55 25.70 -18.92
N ALA A 68 -12.45 25.15 -19.71
CA ALA A 68 -12.20 23.88 -20.36
C ALA A 68 -10.91 24.02 -21.19
N VAL A 69 -9.91 23.18 -20.93
CA VAL A 69 -8.74 23.11 -21.80
C VAL A 69 -9.24 22.53 -23.13
N PRO A 70 -9.11 23.25 -24.25
CA PRO A 70 -9.56 22.73 -25.55
C PRO A 70 -8.87 21.39 -25.83
N PRO A 71 -9.53 20.46 -26.54
CA PRO A 71 -8.85 19.29 -27.08
C PRO A 71 -7.67 19.78 -27.94
N THR A 72 -6.45 19.43 -27.53
CA THR A 72 -5.25 19.73 -28.29
C THR A 72 -4.91 18.52 -29.13
N GLU A 73 -4.61 18.71 -30.43
CA GLU A 73 -4.09 17.63 -31.30
C GLU A 73 -2.72 17.08 -30.85
N LYS A 74 -2.08 17.73 -29.87
CA LYS A 74 -0.80 17.31 -29.29
C LYS A 74 -1.00 16.42 -28.08
N LEU A 75 -0.11 15.43 -27.98
CA LEU A 75 0.04 14.58 -26.80
C LEU A 75 0.14 15.41 -25.52
N ARG A 76 -0.58 15.00 -24.48
CA ARG A 76 -0.61 15.72 -23.22
C ARG A 76 0.61 15.38 -22.38
N ARG A 77 1.30 16.40 -21.87
CA ARG A 77 2.42 16.23 -20.92
C ARG A 77 1.89 16.24 -19.49
N ILE A 78 2.36 15.31 -18.68
CA ILE A 78 1.89 15.12 -17.31
C ILE A 78 3.02 15.44 -16.33
N ALA A 79 2.69 16.20 -15.29
CA ALA A 79 3.55 16.38 -14.13
C ALA A 79 2.86 15.75 -12.92
N GLY A 80 3.25 14.50 -12.62
CA GLY A 80 2.76 13.73 -11.50
C GLY A 80 3.58 13.96 -10.24
N PHE A 81 2.92 14.08 -9.10
CA PHE A 81 3.60 14.34 -7.82
C PHE A 81 3.07 13.41 -6.72
N ASP A 82 3.95 12.89 -5.87
CA ASP A 82 3.55 12.53 -4.52
C ASP A 82 3.15 13.78 -3.70
N LEU A 83 2.45 13.58 -2.58
CA LEU A 83 2.02 14.65 -1.70
C LEU A 83 2.96 14.87 -0.50
N ASP A 84 3.06 13.88 0.38
CA ASP A 84 3.63 14.05 1.72
C ASP A 84 5.15 13.80 1.65
N SER A 85 5.96 14.76 2.11
CA SER A 85 7.41 14.86 1.91
C SER A 85 7.87 15.18 0.48
N THR A 86 6.93 15.44 -0.43
CA THR A 86 7.20 15.85 -1.82
C THR A 86 6.72 17.27 -2.10
N LEU A 87 5.41 17.52 -2.03
CA LEU A 87 4.84 18.85 -2.18
C LEU A 87 4.70 19.55 -0.84
N ILE A 88 4.32 18.81 0.19
CA ILE A 88 4.08 19.33 1.54
C ILE A 88 4.85 18.52 2.58
N LYS A 89 5.04 19.10 3.76
CA LYS A 89 5.51 18.42 4.97
C LYS A 89 4.70 18.87 6.17
N THR A 90 4.75 18.14 7.28
CA THR A 90 4.06 18.57 8.50
C THR A 90 4.69 19.84 9.06
N LYS A 91 3.87 20.71 9.65
CA LYS A 91 4.37 21.88 10.41
C LYS A 91 4.92 21.43 11.75
N SER A 92 4.31 20.40 12.34
CA SER A 92 4.67 19.86 13.64
C SER A 92 5.97 19.05 13.66
N GLY A 93 6.51 18.66 12.50
CA GLY A 93 7.66 17.75 12.39
C GLY A 93 7.31 16.27 12.62
N ASN A 94 6.05 15.95 12.88
CA ASN A 94 5.60 14.57 12.98
C ASN A 94 5.58 13.87 11.62
N VAL A 95 5.73 12.54 11.63
CA VAL A 95 5.53 11.71 10.42
C VAL A 95 4.09 11.81 9.89
N PHE A 96 3.10 11.95 10.78
CA PHE A 96 1.68 12.07 10.40
C PHE A 96 1.09 13.40 10.89
N PRO A 97 0.26 14.07 10.08
CA PRO A 97 -0.33 15.36 10.45
C PRO A 97 -1.32 15.21 11.60
N LYS A 98 -1.29 16.17 12.55
CA LYS A 98 -2.22 16.23 13.69
C LYS A 98 -3.61 16.76 13.33
N SER A 99 -3.70 17.60 12.30
CA SER A 99 -4.93 18.27 11.86
C SER A 99 -4.88 18.60 10.36
N ALA A 100 -6.00 19.08 9.81
CA ALA A 100 -6.07 19.58 8.43
C ALA A 100 -5.13 20.76 8.14
N THR A 101 -4.68 21.47 9.17
CA THR A 101 -3.81 22.65 9.07
C THR A 101 -2.33 22.35 9.37
N ASP A 102 -2.02 21.13 9.79
CA ASP A 102 -0.65 20.66 10.10
C ASP A 102 0.11 20.28 8.84
N TRP A 103 0.24 21.24 7.93
CA TRP A 103 1.02 21.12 6.70
C TRP A 103 1.62 22.46 6.32
N GLN A 104 2.76 22.43 5.66
CA GLN A 104 3.41 23.55 4.99
C GLN A 104 4.02 23.05 3.69
N TRP A 105 4.30 23.93 2.73
CA TRP A 105 5.06 23.56 1.55
C TRP A 105 6.39 22.91 1.94
N TRP A 106 6.75 21.85 1.22
CA TRP A 106 8.01 21.15 1.46
C TRP A 106 9.20 22.10 1.31
N ASN A 107 9.14 22.95 0.28
CA ASN A 107 10.06 24.06 0.02
C ASN A 107 9.29 25.28 -0.53
N THR A 108 9.80 26.49 -0.34
CA THR A 108 9.18 27.74 -0.83
C THR A 108 9.07 27.81 -2.35
N LYS A 109 9.89 27.06 -3.09
CA LYS A 109 9.85 26.99 -4.56
C LYS A 109 8.68 26.17 -5.11
N VAL A 110 8.06 25.30 -4.32
CA VAL A 110 7.05 24.33 -4.79
C VAL A 110 5.88 25.02 -5.51
N PRO A 111 5.19 26.03 -4.92
CA PRO A 111 4.02 26.62 -5.57
C PRO A 111 4.36 27.34 -6.88
N GLY A 112 5.51 28.03 -6.91
CA GLY A 112 6.00 28.72 -8.11
C GLY A 112 6.25 27.74 -9.25
N ARG A 113 6.98 26.65 -8.96
CA ARG A 113 7.30 25.65 -9.99
C ARG A 113 6.05 24.92 -10.53
N LEU A 114 5.07 24.64 -9.68
CA LEU A 114 3.81 24.03 -10.13
C LEU A 114 2.99 24.96 -11.04
N LYS A 115 2.97 26.27 -10.72
CA LYS A 115 2.32 27.29 -11.57
C LYS A 115 3.01 27.43 -12.93
N GLU A 116 4.34 27.39 -12.96
CA GLU A 116 5.12 27.38 -14.19
C GLU A 116 4.79 26.17 -15.07
N LEU A 117 4.78 24.95 -14.52
CA LEU A 117 4.42 23.74 -15.27
C LEU A 117 3.04 23.84 -15.91
N ASN A 118 2.04 24.33 -15.15
CA ASN A 118 0.71 24.54 -15.69
C ASN A 118 0.71 25.59 -16.84
N ALA A 119 1.48 26.67 -16.70
CA ALA A 119 1.64 27.67 -17.76
C ALA A 119 2.38 27.13 -18.99
N GLU A 120 3.32 26.20 -18.80
CA GLU A 120 3.99 25.43 -19.86
C GLU A 120 3.06 24.38 -20.50
N GLY A 121 1.84 24.19 -19.98
CA GLY A 121 0.83 23.28 -20.52
C GLY A 121 0.91 21.84 -20.01
N PHE A 122 1.61 21.59 -18.89
CA PHE A 122 1.53 20.31 -18.20
C PHE A 122 0.21 20.17 -17.46
N GLN A 123 -0.41 18.99 -17.55
CA GLN A 123 -1.45 18.61 -16.60
C GLN A 123 -0.78 18.19 -15.28
N VAL A 124 -1.00 18.97 -14.23
CA VAL A 124 -0.49 18.67 -12.89
C VAL A 124 -1.47 17.74 -12.19
N VAL A 125 -0.96 16.65 -11.60
CA VAL A 125 -1.75 15.66 -10.87
C VAL A 125 -0.98 15.15 -9.65
N ILE A 126 -1.69 14.90 -8.56
CA ILE A 126 -1.15 14.40 -7.29
C ILE A 126 -1.61 12.97 -7.07
N PHE A 127 -0.67 12.06 -6.78
CA PHE A 127 -0.91 10.65 -6.50
C PHE A 127 -0.36 10.30 -5.11
N SER A 128 -1.24 9.97 -4.16
CA SER A 128 -0.84 9.82 -2.75
C SER A 128 -1.32 8.52 -2.10
N ASN A 129 -0.47 7.90 -1.28
CA ASN A 129 -0.79 6.70 -0.51
C ASN A 129 -1.30 7.07 0.90
N GLN A 130 -2.62 7.05 1.13
CA GLN A 130 -3.30 7.55 2.34
C GLN A 130 -3.99 6.45 3.17
N LYS A 131 -3.27 5.36 3.48
CA LYS A 131 -3.79 4.17 4.20
C LYS A 131 -4.45 4.47 5.56
N LYS A 132 -4.10 5.58 6.21
CA LYS A 132 -4.66 5.97 7.52
C LYS A 132 -6.00 6.68 7.43
N ILE A 133 -6.47 7.03 6.24
CA ILE A 133 -7.79 7.64 6.07
C ILE A 133 -8.84 6.54 6.08
N SER A 134 -9.73 6.60 7.06
CA SER A 134 -10.88 5.70 7.14
C SER A 134 -11.98 6.19 6.20
N VAL A 135 -12.41 5.35 5.26
CA VAL A 135 -13.60 5.57 4.42
C VAL A 135 -14.67 4.58 4.85
N GLN A 136 -15.83 5.08 5.30
CA GLN A 136 -16.92 4.24 5.79
C GLN A 136 -17.81 3.79 4.63
N LYS A 137 -18.25 2.53 4.63
CA LYS A 137 -19.19 1.98 3.62
C LYS A 137 -20.64 2.39 3.87
N ASP A 138 -21.03 2.50 5.14
CA ASP A 138 -22.41 2.79 5.57
C ASP A 138 -22.44 3.98 6.52
N ILE A 139 -23.16 5.04 6.14
CA ILE A 139 -23.39 6.22 6.98
C ILE A 139 -24.49 5.89 7.99
N LYS A 140 -24.13 5.35 9.16
CA LYS A 140 -25.02 5.38 10.34
C LYS A 140 -24.83 6.69 11.08
N GLY A 141 -25.81 7.59 11.03
CA GLY A 141 -25.88 8.77 11.90
C GLY A 141 -25.63 10.14 11.26
N GLY A 142 -25.82 10.30 9.94
CA GLY A 142 -25.95 11.62 9.31
C GLY A 142 -24.66 12.43 9.12
N ARG A 143 -23.47 11.89 9.44
CA ARG A 143 -22.18 12.44 8.99
C ARG A 143 -21.75 11.73 7.71
N SER A 144 -21.49 12.48 6.63
CA SER A 144 -21.06 11.91 5.35
C SER A 144 -19.62 11.37 5.37
N ASP A 145 -18.72 12.01 6.12
CA ASP A 145 -17.28 11.70 6.12
C ASP A 145 -16.75 11.35 7.52
N SER A 146 -15.73 10.47 7.57
CA SER A 146 -14.93 10.27 8.79
C SER A 146 -14.08 11.50 9.10
N LYS A 147 -13.69 11.71 10.36
CA LYS A 147 -12.81 12.83 10.76
C LYS A 147 -11.51 12.86 9.94
N SER A 148 -10.91 11.70 9.66
CA SER A 148 -9.70 11.62 8.83
C SER A 148 -9.95 12.02 7.38
N LEU A 149 -11.12 11.67 6.82
CA LEU A 149 -11.49 12.04 5.46
C LEU A 149 -11.79 13.54 5.36
N SER A 150 -12.55 14.10 6.29
CA SER A 150 -12.80 15.54 6.36
C SER A 150 -11.49 16.32 6.48
N ASN A 151 -10.58 15.90 7.37
CA ASN A 151 -9.28 16.55 7.52
C ASN A 151 -8.46 16.52 6.23
N PHE A 152 -8.51 15.42 5.48
CA PHE A 152 -7.81 15.31 4.20
C PHE A 152 -8.41 16.22 3.13
N LYS A 153 -9.74 16.23 2.98
CA LYS A 153 -10.44 17.12 2.05
C LYS A 153 -10.17 18.60 2.37
N GLU A 154 -10.18 18.99 3.64
CA GLU A 154 -9.83 20.34 4.09
C GLU A 154 -8.36 20.69 3.77
N LYS A 155 -7.42 19.78 4.06
CA LYS A 155 -5.99 19.94 3.74
C LYS A 155 -5.79 20.20 2.25
N MET A 156 -6.33 19.30 1.42
CA MET A 156 -6.19 19.38 -0.04
C MET A 156 -6.92 20.59 -0.62
N THR A 157 -8.09 20.96 -0.07
CA THR A 157 -8.80 22.18 -0.47
C THR A 157 -7.92 23.41 -0.27
N ALA A 158 -7.22 23.52 0.87
CA ALA A 158 -6.31 24.62 1.13
C ALA A 158 -5.12 24.63 0.16
N VAL A 159 -4.47 23.48 -0.06
CA VAL A 159 -3.35 23.32 -1.01
C VAL A 159 -3.75 23.74 -2.43
N MET A 160 -4.85 23.20 -2.94
CA MET A 160 -5.34 23.43 -4.31
C MET A 160 -5.82 24.88 -4.50
N THR A 161 -6.42 25.48 -3.47
CA THR A 161 -6.81 26.90 -3.49
C THR A 161 -5.59 27.84 -3.58
N GLU A 162 -4.47 27.51 -2.94
CA GLU A 162 -3.25 28.33 -3.02
C GLU A 162 -2.53 28.22 -4.37
N LEU A 163 -2.64 27.05 -5.01
CA LEU A 163 -2.14 26.83 -6.37
C LEU A 163 -2.95 27.61 -7.42
N ASP A 164 -4.26 27.72 -7.25
CA ASP A 164 -5.15 28.57 -8.09
C ASP A 164 -5.06 28.25 -9.60
N PHE A 165 -4.95 26.97 -9.95
CA PHE A 165 -5.04 26.46 -11.32
C PHE A 165 -5.62 25.03 -11.30
N PRO A 166 -6.11 24.46 -12.41
CA PRO A 166 -6.71 23.13 -12.39
C PRO A 166 -5.70 22.02 -12.06
N VAL A 167 -5.78 21.51 -10.84
CA VAL A 167 -5.03 20.34 -10.34
C VAL A 167 -6.00 19.27 -9.85
N SER A 168 -5.60 18.01 -9.96
CA SER A 168 -6.34 16.87 -9.43
C SER A 168 -5.49 16.08 -8.43
N VAL A 169 -6.14 15.45 -7.45
CA VAL A 169 -5.53 14.57 -6.46
C VAL A 169 -6.25 13.24 -6.45
N TYR A 170 -5.48 12.15 -6.49
CA TYR A 170 -5.90 10.77 -6.35
C TYR A 170 -5.19 10.21 -5.11
N ALA A 171 -5.96 9.76 -4.13
CA ALA A 171 -5.44 9.32 -2.84
C ALA A 171 -5.92 7.92 -2.50
N ALA A 172 -5.04 6.94 -2.60
CA ALA A 172 -5.31 5.53 -2.31
C ALA A 172 -5.44 5.28 -0.80
N THR A 173 -6.59 4.79 -0.36
CA THR A 173 -6.89 4.50 1.05
C THR A 173 -6.75 3.02 1.41
N THR A 174 -6.67 2.13 0.42
CA THR A 174 -6.45 0.68 0.62
C THR A 174 -5.36 0.16 -0.32
N ASP A 175 -4.88 -1.05 -0.04
CA ASP A 175 -3.69 -1.61 -0.67
C ASP A 175 -3.85 -2.26 -2.08
N PRO A 176 -5.01 -2.73 -2.58
CA PRO A 176 -5.00 -3.77 -3.62
C PRO A 176 -4.66 -3.27 -5.04
N GLU A 177 -5.12 -2.08 -5.45
CA GLU A 177 -5.00 -1.64 -6.86
C GLU A 177 -4.50 -0.21 -7.00
N TYR A 178 -5.03 0.71 -6.19
CA TYR A 178 -4.72 2.14 -6.26
C TYR A 178 -3.41 2.51 -5.57
N ARG A 179 -2.92 1.67 -4.65
CA ARG A 179 -1.73 1.99 -3.85
C ARG A 179 -0.46 1.89 -4.68
N LYS A 180 0.28 3.00 -4.79
CA LYS A 180 1.62 3.04 -5.38
C LYS A 180 2.50 1.94 -4.76
N PRO A 181 3.29 1.20 -5.55
CA PRO A 181 3.69 1.48 -6.94
C PRO A 181 2.69 1.06 -8.04
N ARG A 182 1.53 0.50 -7.69
CA ARG A 182 0.53 0.08 -8.67
C ARG A 182 -0.08 1.27 -9.41
N ILE A 183 -0.57 1.01 -10.62
CA ILE A 183 -1.05 2.04 -11.55
C ILE A 183 -2.55 2.33 -11.46
N GLY A 184 -3.27 1.85 -10.43
CA GLY A 184 -4.72 2.06 -10.34
C GLY A 184 -5.13 3.53 -10.33
N MET A 185 -4.44 4.38 -9.56
CA MET A 185 -4.75 5.83 -9.58
C MET A 185 -4.42 6.47 -10.94
N TRP A 186 -3.37 6.00 -11.61
CA TRP A 186 -3.01 6.48 -12.94
C TRP A 186 -4.08 6.14 -13.98
N ARG A 187 -4.63 4.92 -13.95
CA ARG A 187 -5.74 4.52 -14.82
C ARG A 187 -6.99 5.38 -14.61
N GLU A 188 -7.36 5.62 -13.36
CA GLU A 188 -8.48 6.54 -13.03
C GLU A 188 -8.23 7.95 -13.54
N PHE A 189 -7.00 8.44 -13.43
CA PHE A 189 -6.61 9.74 -13.98
C PHE A 189 -6.77 9.79 -15.51
N LEU A 190 -6.33 8.75 -16.21
CA LEU A 190 -6.48 8.66 -17.67
C LEU A 190 -7.95 8.69 -18.08
N GLU A 191 -8.79 7.85 -17.46
CA GLU A 191 -10.24 7.81 -17.71
C GLU A 191 -10.91 9.15 -17.40
N ASP A 192 -10.54 9.78 -16.29
CA ASP A 192 -11.10 11.04 -15.83
C ASP A 192 -10.86 12.26 -16.73
N TYR A 193 -9.91 12.15 -17.65
CA TYR A 193 -9.51 13.18 -18.60
C TYR A 193 -9.67 12.72 -20.06
N ASP A 194 -10.35 11.60 -20.28
CA ASP A 194 -10.54 10.95 -21.59
C ASP A 194 -9.22 10.75 -22.35
N LEU A 195 -8.17 10.36 -21.62
CA LEU A 195 -6.85 10.09 -22.15
C LEU A 195 -6.66 8.57 -22.26
N ASP A 196 -6.16 8.09 -23.39
CA ASP A 196 -5.56 6.77 -23.48
C ASP A 196 -4.03 6.87 -23.32
N VAL A 197 -3.34 5.72 -23.30
CA VAL A 197 -1.87 5.69 -23.24
C VAL A 197 -1.24 6.39 -24.44
N ALA A 198 -1.91 6.37 -25.60
CA ALA A 198 -1.44 7.04 -26.81
C ALA A 198 -1.62 8.57 -26.75
N GLY A 199 -2.46 9.09 -25.85
CA GLY A 199 -2.74 10.51 -25.65
C GLY A 199 -1.76 11.23 -24.71
N VAL A 200 -0.79 10.51 -24.14
CA VAL A 200 0.20 11.07 -23.20
C VAL A 200 1.62 10.99 -23.76
N ASP A 201 2.34 12.11 -23.70
CA ASP A 201 3.77 12.17 -24.02
C ASP A 201 4.57 11.74 -22.77
N LEU A 202 4.70 10.43 -22.55
CA LEU A 202 5.40 9.88 -21.40
C LEU A 202 6.88 10.31 -21.33
N PRO A 203 7.67 10.31 -22.42
CA PRO A 203 9.05 10.79 -22.39
C PRO A 203 9.19 12.26 -22.00
N ALA A 204 8.24 13.12 -22.36
CA ALA A 204 8.22 14.53 -21.96
C ALA A 204 7.45 14.80 -20.65
N SER A 205 6.94 13.76 -20.00
CA SER A 205 6.28 13.82 -18.70
C SER A 205 7.28 13.59 -17.55
N VAL A 206 6.84 13.81 -16.31
CA VAL A 206 7.68 13.57 -15.13
C VAL A 206 6.84 13.17 -13.92
N PHE A 207 7.33 12.20 -13.15
CA PHE A 207 6.82 11.88 -11.83
C PHE A 207 7.85 12.29 -10.77
N VAL A 208 7.40 12.98 -9.73
CA VAL A 208 8.24 13.46 -8.62
C VAL A 208 7.75 12.88 -7.30
N GLY A 209 8.65 12.27 -6.52
CA GLY A 209 8.30 11.70 -5.22
C GLY A 209 9.50 11.42 -4.32
N ASP A 210 9.28 11.41 -3.01
CA ASP A 210 10.33 11.18 -2.00
C ASP A 210 10.65 9.69 -1.80
N ALA A 211 9.69 8.79 -2.06
CA ALA A 211 9.88 7.35 -1.93
C ALA A 211 10.68 6.79 -3.12
N ALA A 212 11.96 7.14 -3.16
CA ALA A 212 12.88 6.95 -4.27
C ALA A 212 13.83 5.75 -4.09
N GLY A 213 13.77 5.04 -2.96
CA GLY A 213 14.62 3.88 -2.67
C GLY A 213 16.08 4.19 -2.38
N ARG A 214 16.40 5.44 -2.02
CA ARG A 214 17.75 5.87 -1.59
C ARG A 214 18.05 5.37 -0.17
N PRO A 215 19.32 5.38 0.26
CA PRO A 215 19.64 5.11 1.66
C PRO A 215 18.82 5.99 2.62
N GLY A 216 18.08 5.36 3.53
CA GLY A 216 17.22 6.06 4.49
C GLY A 216 15.81 6.39 4.01
N ASP A 217 15.50 6.25 2.72
CA ASP A 217 14.12 6.35 2.24
C ASP A 217 13.28 5.19 2.84
N HIS A 218 12.04 5.50 3.20
CA HIS A 218 11.15 4.51 3.83
C HIS A 218 10.64 3.44 2.84
N SER A 219 10.64 3.74 1.54
CA SER A 219 10.21 2.85 0.46
C SER A 219 10.70 3.35 -0.92
N ALA A 220 10.39 2.61 -1.98
CA ALA A 220 10.68 2.97 -3.38
C ALA A 220 9.40 3.11 -4.24
N VAL A 221 8.23 3.30 -3.60
CA VAL A 221 6.93 3.18 -4.28
C VAL A 221 6.66 4.27 -5.32
N ASP A 222 7.28 5.44 -5.20
CA ASP A 222 7.13 6.54 -6.16
C ASP A 222 7.95 6.27 -7.43
N ARG A 223 9.20 5.82 -7.25
CA ARG A 223 10.03 5.34 -8.37
C ARG A 223 9.38 4.14 -9.05
N GLY A 224 8.82 3.21 -8.28
CA GLY A 224 8.11 2.04 -8.79
C GLY A 224 6.87 2.42 -9.61
N LEU A 225 6.07 3.40 -9.14
CA LEU A 225 4.94 3.93 -9.92
C LEU A 225 5.40 4.52 -11.25
N ALA A 226 6.40 5.41 -11.21
CA ALA A 226 6.94 6.04 -12.41
C ALA A 226 7.45 5.00 -13.42
N THR A 227 8.14 3.97 -12.93
CA THR A 227 8.66 2.86 -13.75
C THR A 227 7.54 2.02 -14.36
N ASN A 228 6.48 1.75 -13.61
CA ASN A 228 5.31 1.02 -14.11
C ASN A 228 4.54 1.79 -15.18
N ILE A 229 4.46 3.11 -15.05
CA ILE A 229 3.83 3.98 -16.05
C ILE A 229 4.74 4.14 -17.28
N GLY A 230 6.06 4.04 -17.12
CA GLY A 230 7.04 4.38 -18.16
C GLY A 230 7.36 5.87 -18.21
N MET A 231 7.25 6.57 -17.07
CA MET A 231 7.46 8.00 -16.93
C MET A 231 8.82 8.31 -16.29
N PRO A 232 9.58 9.32 -16.76
CA PRO A 232 10.77 9.81 -16.08
C PRO A 232 10.53 10.15 -14.60
N PHE A 233 11.45 9.75 -13.73
CA PHE A 233 11.35 9.96 -12.28
C PHE A 233 12.39 10.95 -11.77
N LYS A 234 12.01 11.79 -10.81
CA LYS A 234 12.92 12.67 -10.05
C LYS A 234 12.52 12.71 -8.57
N THR A 235 13.48 12.97 -7.69
CA THR A 235 13.18 13.29 -6.28
C THR A 235 12.77 14.77 -6.12
N PRO A 236 12.18 15.18 -4.99
CA PRO A 236 11.82 16.57 -4.75
C PRO A 236 13.05 17.50 -4.78
N GLU A 237 14.20 17.04 -4.28
CA GLU A 237 15.45 17.79 -4.30
C GLU A 237 15.99 17.99 -5.72
N GLU A 238 15.98 16.95 -6.54
CA GLU A 238 16.38 17.01 -7.95
C GLU A 238 15.46 17.94 -8.75
N PHE A 239 14.16 17.84 -8.50
CA PHE A 239 13.16 18.54 -9.30
C PHE A 239 13.04 20.03 -8.93
N PHE A 240 12.92 20.35 -7.64
CA PHE A 240 12.67 21.73 -7.19
C PHE A 240 13.96 22.50 -6.89
N LEU A 241 15.04 21.82 -6.51
CA LEU A 241 16.28 22.46 -6.07
C LEU A 241 17.45 22.28 -7.05
N GLY A 242 17.34 21.39 -8.03
CA GLY A 242 18.43 21.07 -8.96
C GLY A 242 19.61 20.39 -8.28
N GLN A 243 19.36 19.74 -7.14
CA GLN A 243 20.41 19.02 -6.40
C GLN A 243 20.69 17.67 -7.04
N ILE A 244 21.93 17.20 -6.89
CA ILE A 244 22.30 15.81 -7.19
C ILE A 244 22.02 15.01 -5.93
N THR A 245 21.23 13.94 -6.05
CA THR A 245 20.93 13.06 -4.91
C THR A 245 21.67 11.74 -5.01
N GLU A 246 21.76 11.03 -3.88
CA GLU A 246 22.30 9.68 -3.87
C GLU A 246 21.47 8.76 -4.79
N PRO A 247 22.12 7.82 -5.49
CA PRO A 247 21.41 6.87 -6.32
C PRO A 247 20.49 5.99 -5.47
N ALA A 248 19.45 5.46 -6.11
CA ALA A 248 18.65 4.41 -5.49
C ALA A 248 19.55 3.21 -5.16
N THR A 249 19.31 2.60 -4.01
CA THR A 249 19.95 1.32 -3.68
C THR A 249 19.52 0.26 -4.70
N MET A 250 20.44 -0.66 -5.05
CA MET A 250 20.11 -1.81 -5.90
C MET A 250 19.05 -2.66 -5.16
N GLY A 251 17.79 -2.46 -5.53
CA GLY A 251 16.64 -3.13 -4.95
C GLY A 251 16.18 -4.34 -5.77
N PHE A 252 15.09 -4.94 -5.33
CA PHE A 252 14.37 -5.94 -6.08
C PHE A 252 13.85 -5.36 -7.42
N ASP A 253 14.26 -5.94 -8.54
CA ASP A 253 13.72 -5.62 -9.88
C ASP A 253 12.87 -6.81 -10.39
N PRO A 254 11.52 -6.67 -10.45
CA PRO A 254 10.66 -7.70 -10.99
C PRO A 254 11.05 -8.11 -12.41
N LYS A 255 11.50 -7.16 -13.26
CA LYS A 255 11.86 -7.48 -14.65
C LYS A 255 13.06 -8.41 -14.76
N SER A 256 13.91 -8.49 -13.74
CA SER A 256 15.04 -9.44 -13.74
C SER A 256 14.60 -10.90 -13.66
N PHE A 257 13.44 -11.21 -13.07
CA PHE A 257 12.91 -12.57 -12.92
C PHE A 257 11.99 -13.01 -14.06
N VAL A 258 11.75 -12.13 -15.05
CA VAL A 258 10.93 -12.43 -16.24
C VAL A 258 11.71 -12.32 -17.55
N LYS A 259 13.01 -12.02 -17.51
CA LYS A 259 13.84 -11.90 -18.73
C LYS A 259 14.21 -13.27 -19.30
N SER A 260 13.49 -13.61 -20.39
CA SER A 260 13.77 -14.49 -21.54
C SER A 260 14.75 -15.68 -21.43
N ASP A 261 14.16 -16.88 -21.49
CA ASP A 261 14.30 -17.86 -22.58
C ASP A 261 15.64 -18.56 -22.86
N LEU A 262 16.67 -18.39 -22.02
CA LEU A 262 17.97 -19.06 -22.21
C LEU A 262 18.42 -19.99 -21.07
N GLU A 263 17.64 -20.10 -19.99
CA GLU A 263 17.94 -21.08 -18.96
C GLU A 263 17.33 -22.42 -19.36
N GLU A 264 18.16 -23.47 -19.37
CA GLU A 264 17.66 -24.84 -19.49
C GLU A 264 16.51 -25.02 -18.50
N PRO A 265 15.38 -25.61 -18.92
CA PRO A 265 14.26 -25.82 -18.01
C PRO A 265 14.79 -26.54 -16.77
N ALA A 266 14.56 -25.94 -15.59
CA ALA A 266 14.95 -26.56 -14.33
C ALA A 266 14.50 -28.01 -14.36
N LYS A 267 15.41 -28.94 -14.07
CA LYS A 267 15.11 -30.38 -14.18
C LYS A 267 13.80 -30.65 -13.43
N PRO A 268 12.77 -31.19 -14.09
CA PRO A 268 11.47 -31.36 -13.48
C PRO A 268 11.63 -32.25 -12.25
N PHE A 269 10.87 -31.94 -11.19
CA PHE A 269 10.82 -32.81 -10.02
C PHE A 269 10.47 -34.23 -10.47
N ALA A 270 11.35 -35.18 -10.15
CA ALA A 270 11.15 -36.58 -10.47
C ALA A 270 10.84 -37.36 -9.19
N ARG A 271 9.82 -38.23 -9.28
CA ARG A 271 9.54 -39.24 -8.26
C ARG A 271 10.75 -40.18 -8.14
N LYS A 272 11.26 -40.36 -6.92
CA LYS A 272 12.37 -41.29 -6.64
C LYS A 272 11.87 -42.63 -6.12
N HIS A 273 10.80 -42.61 -5.34
CA HIS A 273 10.27 -43.81 -4.69
C HIS A 273 8.81 -44.06 -5.10
N PRO A 274 8.35 -45.33 -5.14
CA PRO A 274 6.94 -45.65 -5.42
C PRO A 274 5.96 -45.02 -4.42
N LEU A 275 6.38 -44.87 -3.17
CA LEU A 275 5.66 -44.20 -2.08
C LEU A 275 6.62 -43.32 -1.30
N GLU A 276 6.38 -42.02 -1.26
CA GLU A 276 7.20 -41.07 -0.50
C GLU A 276 6.37 -39.92 0.09
N LEU A 277 6.93 -39.30 1.13
CA LEU A 277 6.45 -38.05 1.70
C LEU A 277 7.36 -36.91 1.22
N VAL A 278 6.79 -35.90 0.57
CA VAL A 278 7.52 -34.70 0.17
C VAL A 278 7.02 -33.54 1.01
N ILE A 279 7.93 -32.75 1.61
CA ILE A 279 7.56 -31.52 2.31
C ILE A 279 8.17 -30.31 1.61
N PHE A 280 7.41 -29.21 1.59
CA PHE A 280 7.95 -27.93 1.14
C PHE A 280 8.54 -27.15 2.29
N CYS A 281 9.64 -26.45 2.05
CA CYS A 281 10.28 -25.55 3.02
C CYS A 281 10.51 -24.20 2.34
N GLY A 282 9.85 -23.13 2.80
CA GLY A 282 10.01 -21.83 2.18
C GLY A 282 8.96 -20.80 2.60
N SER A 283 9.33 -19.53 2.41
CA SER A 283 8.53 -18.38 2.82
C SER A 283 7.13 -18.40 2.18
N PRO A 284 6.08 -17.88 2.85
CA PRO A 284 4.82 -17.57 2.18
C PRO A 284 5.09 -16.75 0.90
N GLY A 285 4.30 -16.95 -0.15
CA GLY A 285 4.53 -16.27 -1.44
C GLY A 285 5.69 -16.82 -2.29
N ALA A 286 6.46 -17.80 -1.83
CA ALA A 286 7.60 -18.34 -2.59
C ALA A 286 7.26 -19.20 -3.83
N GLY A 287 5.98 -19.43 -4.15
CA GLY A 287 5.56 -20.25 -5.31
C GLY A 287 5.22 -21.71 -4.99
N LYS A 288 5.28 -22.13 -3.73
CA LYS A 288 5.04 -23.51 -3.26
C LYS A 288 3.79 -24.19 -3.83
N SER A 289 2.63 -23.56 -3.70
CA SER A 289 1.38 -24.13 -4.20
C SER A 289 1.38 -24.30 -5.71
N THR A 290 1.94 -23.33 -6.45
CA THR A 290 2.10 -23.42 -7.91
C THR A 290 3.02 -24.58 -8.28
N PHE A 291 4.12 -24.77 -7.55
CA PHE A 291 5.03 -25.89 -7.76
C PHE A 291 4.34 -27.25 -7.53
N TYR A 292 3.47 -27.36 -6.52
CA TYR A 292 2.67 -28.56 -6.33
C TYR A 292 1.81 -28.87 -7.56
N TRP A 293 1.04 -27.89 -8.04
CA TRP A 293 0.13 -28.07 -9.18
C TRP A 293 0.88 -28.45 -10.46
N ASN A 294 2.06 -27.87 -10.69
CA ASN A 294 2.79 -28.09 -11.93
C ASN A 294 3.63 -29.37 -11.94
N HIS A 295 4.11 -29.83 -10.77
CA HIS A 295 5.11 -30.89 -10.71
C HIS A 295 4.71 -32.11 -9.90
N LEU A 296 3.89 -31.97 -8.85
CA LEU A 296 3.58 -33.07 -7.94
C LEU A 296 2.18 -33.64 -8.18
N GLU A 297 1.19 -32.79 -8.46
CA GLU A 297 -0.16 -33.24 -8.82
C GLU A 297 -0.17 -34.14 -10.07
N PRO A 298 0.53 -33.81 -11.18
CA PRO A 298 0.57 -34.67 -12.37
C PRO A 298 1.22 -36.03 -12.12
N LEU A 299 2.07 -36.13 -11.08
CA LEU A 299 2.68 -37.39 -10.65
C LEU A 299 1.78 -38.18 -9.70
N GLY A 300 0.60 -37.65 -9.34
CA GLY A 300 -0.38 -38.32 -8.48
C GLY A 300 -0.09 -38.23 -6.98
N TYR A 301 0.55 -37.15 -6.53
CA TYR A 301 0.71 -36.87 -5.09
C TYR A 301 -0.58 -36.27 -4.53
N GLU A 302 -0.97 -36.68 -3.34
CA GLU A 302 -2.07 -36.06 -2.60
C GLU A 302 -1.55 -34.81 -1.85
N ARG A 303 -2.31 -33.70 -1.90
CA ARG A 303 -1.91 -32.45 -1.23
C ARG A 303 -2.38 -32.40 0.21
N VAL A 304 -1.47 -32.09 1.11
CA VAL A 304 -1.76 -31.71 2.49
C VAL A 304 -1.37 -30.25 2.69
N ASN A 305 -2.35 -29.40 3.02
CA ASN A 305 -2.17 -27.96 3.19
C ASN A 305 -2.89 -27.48 4.46
N GLN A 306 -2.15 -26.82 5.36
CA GLN A 306 -2.67 -26.33 6.63
C GLN A 306 -3.61 -25.14 6.48
N ASP A 307 -3.52 -24.35 5.42
CA ASP A 307 -4.48 -23.27 5.16
C ASP A 307 -5.90 -23.84 4.96
N LEU A 308 -6.01 -25.03 4.37
CA LEU A 308 -7.29 -25.74 4.17
C LEU A 308 -7.70 -26.53 5.42
N LEU A 309 -6.76 -27.27 6.02
CA LEU A 309 -7.03 -28.17 7.15
C LEU A 309 -6.98 -27.46 8.52
N LYS A 310 -6.60 -26.19 8.54
CA LYS A 310 -6.47 -25.25 9.68
C LYS A 310 -5.38 -25.59 10.69
N THR A 311 -5.22 -26.85 11.08
CA THR A 311 -4.30 -27.25 12.16
C THR A 311 -3.32 -28.34 11.74
N ARG A 312 -2.09 -28.28 12.25
CA ARG A 312 -1.04 -29.27 11.97
C ARG A 312 -1.43 -30.71 12.37
N PRO A 313 -2.07 -30.98 13.52
CA PRO A 313 -2.53 -32.33 13.85
C PRO A 313 -3.51 -32.90 12.82
N LYS A 314 -4.42 -32.08 12.27
CA LYS A 314 -5.31 -32.50 11.18
C LYS A 314 -4.52 -32.80 9.91
N CYS A 315 -3.50 -32.00 9.59
CA CYS A 315 -2.62 -32.24 8.45
C CYS A 315 -1.87 -33.58 8.58
N LEU A 316 -1.31 -33.87 9.77
CA LEU A 316 -0.62 -35.14 10.04
C LEU A 316 -1.57 -36.34 9.94
N LYS A 317 -2.80 -36.20 10.43
CA LYS A 317 -3.83 -37.23 10.31
C LYS A 317 -4.15 -37.54 8.84
N VAL A 318 -4.46 -36.52 8.05
CA VAL A 318 -4.79 -36.68 6.61
C VAL A 318 -3.59 -37.24 5.84
N ALA A 319 -2.37 -36.76 6.12
CA ALA A 319 -1.16 -37.29 5.50
C ALA A 319 -0.99 -38.79 5.78
N ARG A 320 -1.18 -39.22 7.04
CA ARG A 320 -1.12 -40.63 7.43
C ARG A 320 -2.14 -41.47 6.67
N GLU A 321 -3.40 -41.03 6.62
CA GLU A 321 -4.48 -41.75 5.93
C GLU A 321 -4.14 -41.99 4.45
N HIS A 322 -3.61 -41.00 3.75
CA HIS A 322 -3.17 -41.15 2.35
C HIS A 322 -1.97 -42.10 2.20
N LEU A 323 -0.96 -41.98 3.07
CA LEU A 323 0.24 -42.81 3.03
C LEU A 323 -0.07 -44.29 3.33
N GLU A 324 -0.94 -44.56 4.30
CA GLU A 324 -1.43 -45.91 4.62
C GLU A 324 -2.23 -46.50 3.46
N ALA A 325 -3.01 -45.67 2.75
CA ALA A 325 -3.67 -46.01 1.50
C ALA A 325 -2.73 -46.11 0.29
N LYS A 326 -1.40 -46.11 0.50
CA LYS A 326 -0.35 -46.23 -0.53
C LYS A 326 -0.34 -45.11 -1.57
N LYS A 327 -0.75 -43.90 -1.17
CA LYS A 327 -0.64 -42.69 -1.98
C LYS A 327 0.48 -41.79 -1.46
N SER A 328 1.34 -41.32 -2.36
CA SER A 328 2.39 -40.35 -1.99
C SER A 328 1.78 -39.01 -1.60
N VAL A 329 2.40 -38.30 -0.67
CA VAL A 329 1.85 -37.06 -0.10
C VAL A 329 2.83 -35.91 -0.28
N ALA A 330 2.29 -34.74 -0.64
CA ALA A 330 3.00 -33.47 -0.66
C ALA A 330 2.46 -32.52 0.42
N VAL A 331 3.31 -32.10 1.35
CA VAL A 331 2.96 -31.14 2.41
C VAL A 331 3.29 -29.72 1.96
N ASP A 332 2.27 -29.02 1.46
CA ASP A 332 2.36 -27.62 1.04
C ASP A 332 2.13 -26.67 2.22
N ASN A 333 3.12 -26.60 3.10
CA ASN A 333 3.21 -25.66 4.22
C ASN A 333 4.55 -24.91 4.18
N THR A 334 4.75 -23.96 5.08
CA THR A 334 6.01 -23.19 5.15
C THR A 334 7.18 -23.96 5.74
N ASN A 335 6.92 -24.81 6.75
CA ASN A 335 7.89 -25.68 7.44
C ASN A 335 9.26 -25.00 7.72
N ALA A 336 9.19 -23.83 8.35
CA ALA A 336 10.34 -22.91 8.50
C ALA A 336 11.48 -23.47 9.35
N ASP A 337 11.14 -24.14 10.44
CA ASP A 337 12.07 -24.53 11.52
C ASP A 337 12.19 -26.06 11.66
N PRO A 338 13.30 -26.56 12.22
CA PRO A 338 13.54 -28.00 12.39
C PRO A 338 12.48 -28.66 13.26
N GLU A 339 11.98 -27.98 14.29
CA GLU A 339 10.94 -28.50 15.18
C GLU A 339 9.64 -28.78 14.41
N THR A 340 9.27 -27.91 13.48
CA THR A 340 8.12 -28.12 12.60
C THR A 340 8.35 -29.28 11.64
N ARG A 341 9.55 -29.38 11.05
CA ARG A 341 9.92 -30.46 10.12
C ARG A 341 10.00 -31.82 10.79
N ALA A 342 10.41 -31.87 12.06
CA ALA A 342 10.53 -33.08 12.87
C ALA A 342 9.22 -33.86 12.98
N HIS A 343 8.07 -33.19 12.95
CA HIS A 343 6.77 -33.87 12.94
C HIS A 343 6.55 -34.71 11.69
N TRP A 344 7.03 -34.24 10.53
CA TRP A 344 6.91 -34.95 9.27
C TRP A 344 7.94 -36.06 9.14
N THR A 345 9.19 -35.81 9.53
CA THR A 345 10.23 -36.85 9.52
C THR A 345 9.92 -37.98 10.51
N SER A 346 9.32 -37.66 11.66
CA SER A 346 8.83 -38.67 12.62
C SER A 346 7.71 -39.53 12.02
N LEU A 347 6.74 -38.92 11.32
CA LEU A 347 5.67 -39.66 10.63
C LEU A 347 6.23 -40.60 9.56
N ALA A 348 7.17 -40.12 8.74
CA ALA A 348 7.82 -40.92 7.71
C ALA A 348 8.58 -42.12 8.30
N LYS A 349 9.32 -41.89 9.40
CA LYS A 349 10.04 -42.94 10.14
C LYS A 349 9.09 -43.99 10.72
N GLU A 350 7.98 -43.58 11.31
CA GLU A 350 6.97 -44.48 11.87
C GLU A 350 6.37 -45.40 10.79
N LEU A 351 6.03 -44.82 9.63
CA LEU A 351 5.46 -45.54 8.49
C LEU A 351 6.51 -46.25 7.63
N LYS A 352 7.81 -46.10 7.95
CA LYS A 352 8.97 -46.65 7.23
C LYS A 352 8.96 -46.27 5.73
N ILE A 353 8.67 -45.01 5.44
CA ILE A 353 8.69 -44.45 4.09
C ILE A 353 9.78 -43.39 3.95
N PRO A 354 10.35 -43.20 2.75
CA PRO A 354 11.29 -42.11 2.49
C PRO A 354 10.59 -40.75 2.58
N ILE A 355 11.33 -39.74 3.07
CA ILE A 355 10.90 -38.35 3.12
C ILE A 355 11.90 -37.44 2.42
N ARG A 356 11.41 -36.51 1.61
CA ARG A 356 12.20 -35.57 0.81
C ARG A 356 11.80 -34.13 1.09
N CYS A 357 12.73 -33.20 0.98
CA CYS A 357 12.47 -31.78 1.18
C CYS A 357 12.64 -30.98 -0.11
N VAL A 358 11.63 -30.20 -0.49
CA VAL A 358 11.75 -29.19 -1.56
C VAL A 358 11.91 -27.83 -0.91
N GLN A 359 13.10 -27.25 -1.03
CA GLN A 359 13.47 -25.98 -0.42
C GLN A 359 13.33 -24.84 -1.42
N PHE A 360 12.40 -23.94 -1.19
CA PHE A 360 12.21 -22.74 -2.01
C PHE A 360 13.14 -21.63 -1.52
N ILE A 361 14.10 -21.24 -2.35
CA ILE A 361 15.17 -20.30 -2.01
C ILE A 361 14.90 -18.84 -2.42
N SER A 362 13.62 -18.56 -2.73
CA SER A 362 13.07 -17.25 -3.01
C SER A 362 13.39 -16.19 -1.93
N THR A 363 13.85 -15.01 -2.36
CA THR A 363 14.17 -13.89 -1.46
C THR A 363 12.91 -13.30 -0.79
N PRO A 364 13.05 -12.59 0.35
CA PRO A 364 11.90 -11.95 1.00
C PRO A 364 11.15 -10.95 0.13
N ASP A 365 11.86 -10.16 -0.68
CA ASP A 365 11.25 -9.18 -1.59
C ASP A 365 10.44 -9.85 -2.69
N LEU A 366 11.00 -10.89 -3.33
CA LEU A 366 10.29 -11.68 -4.31
C LEU A 366 9.02 -12.31 -3.72
N CYS A 367 9.09 -12.83 -2.50
CA CYS A 367 7.94 -13.43 -1.82
C CYS A 367 6.84 -12.39 -1.55
N ARG A 368 7.20 -11.18 -1.09
CA ARG A 368 6.27 -10.07 -0.86
C ARG A 368 5.64 -9.60 -2.15
N HIS A 369 6.45 -9.45 -3.20
CA HIS A 369 6.01 -9.11 -4.55
C HIS A 369 5.01 -10.13 -5.08
N ASN A 370 5.35 -11.42 -5.05
CA ASN A 370 4.47 -12.47 -5.55
C ASN A 370 3.14 -12.55 -4.76
N ASN A 371 3.19 -12.32 -3.44
CA ASN A 371 1.97 -12.20 -2.63
C ASN A 371 1.10 -11.01 -3.07
N ALA A 372 1.70 -9.85 -3.34
CA ALA A 372 0.99 -8.67 -3.81
C ALA A 372 0.38 -8.89 -5.21
N VAL A 373 1.14 -9.49 -6.14
CA VAL A 373 0.67 -9.83 -7.50
C VAL A 373 -0.52 -10.78 -7.41
N ARG A 374 -0.41 -11.89 -6.67
CA ARG A 374 -1.49 -12.89 -6.60
C ARG A 374 -2.74 -12.32 -5.93
N ALA A 375 -2.59 -11.59 -4.83
CA ALA A 375 -3.76 -11.04 -4.13
C ALA A 375 -4.58 -10.05 -4.98
N SER A 376 -3.95 -9.41 -5.98
CA SER A 376 -4.58 -8.40 -6.83
C SER A 376 -4.98 -8.90 -8.22
N ASN A 377 -4.61 -10.13 -8.62
CA ASN A 377 -4.85 -10.63 -9.98
C ASN A 377 -5.49 -12.02 -9.94
N LYS A 378 -6.72 -12.12 -10.45
CA LYS A 378 -7.51 -13.37 -10.43
C LYS A 378 -6.85 -14.52 -11.19
N GLU A 379 -6.31 -14.23 -12.37
CA GLU A 379 -5.65 -15.22 -13.23
C GLU A 379 -4.43 -15.85 -12.55
N LEU A 380 -3.60 -15.04 -11.89
CA LEU A 380 -2.41 -15.48 -11.14
C LEU A 380 -2.76 -16.06 -9.75
N ASN A 381 -4.04 -16.11 -9.40
CA ASN A 381 -4.52 -16.52 -8.09
C ASN A 381 -5.71 -17.48 -8.19
N PRO A 382 -5.48 -18.70 -8.73
CA PRO A 382 -6.53 -19.70 -8.92
C PRO A 382 -7.22 -20.10 -7.61
N GLU A 383 -6.51 -19.99 -6.48
CA GLU A 383 -7.02 -20.32 -5.14
C GLU A 383 -7.69 -19.11 -4.44
N SER A 384 -7.86 -17.97 -5.10
CA SER A 384 -8.47 -16.75 -4.54
C SER A 384 -7.91 -16.33 -3.18
N ARG A 385 -6.59 -16.48 -3.00
CA ARG A 385 -5.91 -16.16 -1.74
C ARG A 385 -5.90 -14.65 -1.48
N THR A 386 -6.14 -14.27 -0.25
CA THR A 386 -6.02 -12.90 0.21
C THR A 386 -4.55 -12.53 0.44
N SER A 387 -4.24 -11.23 0.38
CA SER A 387 -2.89 -10.74 0.64
C SER A 387 -2.47 -11.02 2.08
N LEU A 388 -1.30 -11.64 2.24
CA LEU A 388 -0.69 -11.80 3.56
C LEU A 388 -0.04 -10.51 4.05
N PRO A 389 -0.17 -10.17 5.34
CA PRO A 389 0.49 -9.01 5.91
C PRO A 389 2.01 -9.23 5.99
N GLY A 390 2.79 -8.12 5.95
CA GLY A 390 4.25 -8.15 6.03
C GLY A 390 4.82 -8.93 7.24
N ILE A 391 4.08 -8.95 8.35
CA ILE A 391 4.47 -9.69 9.57
C ILE A 391 4.57 -11.20 9.34
N ALA A 392 3.82 -11.76 8.40
CA ALA A 392 3.89 -13.19 8.08
C ALA A 392 5.25 -13.58 7.48
N PHE A 393 5.80 -12.72 6.62
CA PHE A 393 7.13 -12.91 6.02
C PHE A 393 8.23 -12.70 7.06
N GLY A 394 8.09 -11.68 7.92
CA GLY A 394 9.03 -11.43 9.02
C GLY A 394 9.06 -12.56 10.06
N ASP A 395 7.90 -13.11 10.41
CA ASP A 395 7.80 -14.27 11.31
C ASP A 395 8.48 -15.51 10.71
N PHE A 396 8.22 -15.80 9.43
CA PHE A 396 8.91 -16.88 8.73
C PHE A 396 10.43 -16.69 8.77
N GLY A 397 10.92 -15.51 8.38
CA GLY A 397 12.35 -15.22 8.34
C GLY A 397 13.04 -15.38 9.70
N ARG A 398 12.38 -15.01 10.80
CA ARG A 398 12.91 -15.19 12.17
C ARG A 398 13.05 -16.67 12.54
N ARG A 399 12.05 -17.49 12.20
CA ARG A 399 12.00 -18.93 12.54
C ARG A 399 12.85 -19.77 11.59
N PHE A 400 13.02 -19.33 10.35
CA PHE A 400 13.63 -20.13 9.31
C PHE A 400 15.03 -20.62 9.69
N ARG A 401 15.23 -21.93 9.54
CA ARG A 401 16.56 -22.57 9.53
C ARG A 401 16.64 -23.46 8.30
N PRO A 402 17.71 -23.38 7.49
CA PRO A 402 17.88 -24.24 6.33
C PRO A 402 17.69 -25.72 6.69
N PRO A 403 16.98 -26.52 5.87
CA PRO A 403 16.87 -27.95 6.07
C PRO A 403 18.23 -28.63 5.91
N THR A 404 18.47 -29.70 6.67
CA THR A 404 19.70 -30.51 6.58
C THR A 404 19.38 -31.99 6.50
N LEU A 405 20.27 -32.79 5.89
CA LEU A 405 20.07 -34.24 5.74
C LEU A 405 19.98 -34.95 7.11
N ASP A 406 20.65 -34.40 8.14
CA ASP A 406 20.63 -34.92 9.52
C ASP A 406 19.22 -34.94 10.15
N GLU A 407 18.27 -34.17 9.59
CA GLU A 407 16.87 -34.21 10.01
C GLU A 407 16.14 -35.49 9.56
N GLY A 408 16.76 -36.29 8.70
CA GLY A 408 16.23 -37.56 8.19
C GLY A 408 15.64 -37.49 6.77
N PHE A 409 16.01 -36.48 5.99
CA PHE A 409 15.62 -36.38 4.57
C PHE A 409 16.50 -37.26 3.69
N ASP A 410 15.90 -37.94 2.71
CA ASP A 410 16.59 -38.68 1.66
C ASP A 410 17.31 -37.72 0.68
N ASP A 411 16.68 -36.59 0.36
CA ASP A 411 17.30 -35.48 -0.34
C ASP A 411 16.66 -34.13 0.01
N ILE A 412 17.39 -33.06 -0.33
CA ILE A 412 16.94 -31.68 -0.26
C ILE A 412 17.12 -31.08 -1.65
N ILE A 413 16.02 -30.59 -2.22
CA ILE A 413 15.95 -30.09 -3.58
C ILE A 413 15.78 -28.58 -3.52
N PRO A 414 16.81 -27.78 -3.81
CA PRO A 414 16.63 -26.34 -3.93
C PRO A 414 15.80 -26.01 -5.17
N VAL A 415 14.84 -25.10 -5.01
CA VAL A 415 13.98 -24.58 -6.07
C VAL A 415 14.13 -23.07 -6.11
N GLU A 416 14.67 -22.60 -7.23
CA GLU A 416 14.73 -21.19 -7.59
C GLU A 416 13.40 -20.73 -8.15
N PHE A 417 13.13 -19.43 -8.04
CA PHE A 417 11.93 -18.87 -8.62
C PHE A 417 12.07 -18.73 -10.12
N GLN A 418 11.13 -19.31 -10.86
CA GLN A 418 10.96 -19.09 -12.28
C GLN A 418 9.52 -18.67 -12.55
N PHE A 419 9.35 -17.62 -13.35
CA PHE A 419 8.03 -17.19 -13.77
C PHE A 419 7.52 -18.07 -14.92
N HIS A 420 6.29 -18.56 -14.79
CA HIS A 420 5.58 -19.27 -15.86
C HIS A 420 4.19 -18.65 -16.03
N GLY A 421 3.87 -18.25 -17.26
CA GLY A 421 2.59 -17.62 -17.60
C GLY A 421 2.60 -17.10 -19.05
N SER A 422 1.49 -16.52 -19.48
CA SER A 422 1.40 -15.82 -20.76
C SER A 422 2.28 -14.56 -20.77
N GLU A 423 2.53 -13.99 -21.96
CA GLU A 423 3.28 -12.73 -22.06
C GLU A 423 2.53 -11.56 -21.39
N GLU A 424 1.20 -11.60 -21.36
CA GLU A 424 0.38 -10.64 -20.62
C GLU A 424 0.60 -10.78 -19.10
N ALA A 425 0.56 -12.02 -18.60
CA ALA A 425 0.80 -12.31 -17.18
C ALA A 425 2.24 -11.95 -16.77
N LYS A 426 3.21 -12.17 -17.66
CA LYS A 426 4.62 -11.80 -17.50
C LYS A 426 4.78 -10.28 -17.42
N GLY A 427 4.12 -9.53 -18.31
CA GLY A 427 4.09 -8.07 -18.27
C GLY A 427 3.47 -7.53 -16.98
N LEU A 428 2.41 -8.17 -16.49
CA LEU A 428 1.74 -7.83 -15.24
C LEU A 428 2.60 -8.12 -14.00
N TRP A 429 3.20 -9.30 -13.94
CA TRP A 429 4.07 -9.71 -12.84
C TRP A 429 5.37 -8.89 -12.82
N GLY A 430 5.88 -8.49 -14.00
CA GLY A 430 7.08 -7.67 -14.16
C GLY A 430 6.93 -6.19 -13.78
N GLN A 431 5.75 -5.75 -13.34
CA GLN A 431 5.55 -4.42 -12.74
C GLN A 431 6.01 -4.42 -11.28
N TYR A 432 6.29 -3.27 -10.69
CA TYR A 432 6.47 -3.13 -9.24
C TYR A 432 5.12 -3.21 -8.52
N TRP A 433 5.00 -4.07 -7.50
CA TRP A 433 3.76 -4.23 -6.71
C TRP A 433 3.92 -3.89 -5.21
N VAL A 434 5.14 -3.76 -4.72
CA VAL A 434 5.48 -3.53 -3.31
C VAL A 434 6.44 -2.36 -3.13
#